data_AF-A0A935DS00-F1
#
_entry.id   AF-A0A935DS00-F1
#
_cell.length_a   1.000
_cell.length_b   1.000
_cell.length_c   1.000
_cell.angle_alpha   90.00
_cell.angle_beta   90.00
_cell.angle_gamma   90.00
#
_symmetry.space_group_name_H-M   'P 1'
#
loop_
_entity.id
_entity.type
_entity.pdbx_description
1 polymer ?
#
loop_
_entity_poly.entity_id
_entity_poly.type
_entity_poly.pdbx_seq_one_letter_code
_entity_poly.pdbx_strand_id
1 'polypeptide(L)'
;MPIWLAAVTVLALLNGCGGTGSSEPATATPATSGAPAPRSPSQSPNVSAADLAIANRLYRGDQRTPDGFFVEARPANVVGLVSTRHLRSSDIDSNATTQYELCTNDSADAIAWSETNAVWNGQYSDLVLIDSNERYFEVHRVPRADVTALLRHRVFRCSYLDRSSGDARLEQGGAGVLHAQPLDSAAVQSLAEYLWQFTSYNNSNYVVASSVASSTSGEISHAIRLGELIRGPNVGCDTVRLSDWIHDGDTTTGALQRSLVPLREFAVRENAGVAELCER
;
A
#
# COMPACT_ATOMS: atom_id res chain seq x y z
N MET A 1 -48.71 12.51 14.18
CA MET A 1 -49.45 12.56 12.90
C MET A 1 -48.55 11.98 11.82
N PRO A 2 -49.10 11.29 10.80
CA PRO A 2 -49.02 9.82 10.71
C PRO A 2 -47.90 9.24 9.83
N ILE A 3 -47.55 8.01 10.22
CA ILE A 3 -47.16 6.80 9.47
C ILE A 3 -47.29 6.88 7.94
N TRP A 4 -46.22 6.47 7.24
CA TRP A 4 -46.33 5.75 5.96
C TRP A 4 -45.35 4.57 5.90
N LEU A 5 -45.90 3.36 6.05
CA LEU A 5 -45.35 2.12 5.51
C LEU A 5 -45.64 2.09 4.00
N ALA A 6 -44.67 1.63 3.21
CA ALA A 6 -44.95 0.97 1.94
C ALA A 6 -43.91 -0.12 1.70
N ALA A 7 -44.33 -1.36 1.98
CA ALA A 7 -43.67 -2.56 1.52
C ALA A 7 -44.07 -2.80 0.06
N VAL A 8 -43.11 -3.16 -0.79
CA VAL A 8 -43.39 -3.81 -2.07
C VAL A 8 -42.54 -5.07 -2.17
N THR A 9 -43.23 -6.18 -2.01
CA THR A 9 -42.76 -7.54 -2.29
C THR A 9 -43.02 -7.84 -3.76
N VAL A 10 -42.01 -8.27 -4.51
CA VAL A 10 -42.23 -8.97 -5.79
C VAL A 10 -41.50 -10.30 -5.73
N LEU A 11 -42.32 -11.35 -5.74
CA LEU A 11 -41.96 -12.76 -5.83
C LEU A 11 -41.96 -13.12 -7.33
N ALA A 12 -40.90 -13.75 -7.83
CA ALA A 12 -40.94 -14.49 -9.09
C ALA A 12 -40.21 -15.82 -8.93
N LEU A 13 -41.00 -16.89 -8.98
CA LEU A 13 -40.60 -18.28 -9.09
C LEU A 13 -40.32 -18.61 -10.57
N LEU A 14 -39.36 -19.50 -10.85
CA LEU A 14 -39.59 -20.84 -11.44
C LEU A 14 -38.30 -21.49 -12.00
N ASN A 15 -38.01 -22.67 -11.43
CA ASN A 15 -37.63 -23.96 -12.04
C ASN A 15 -36.68 -24.04 -13.24
N GLY A 16 -35.57 -24.76 -13.04
CA GLY A 16 -34.85 -25.51 -14.06
C GLY A 16 -34.29 -26.81 -13.47
N CYS A 17 -34.96 -27.94 -13.77
CA CYS A 17 -34.63 -29.31 -13.38
C CYS A 17 -34.37 -30.11 -14.66
N GLY A 18 -33.32 -30.94 -14.68
CA GLY A 18 -33.00 -31.89 -15.76
C GLY A 18 -31.51 -31.81 -16.16
N GLY A 19 -30.73 -32.88 -16.24
CA GLY A 19 -31.09 -34.29 -16.27
C GLY A 19 -29.93 -35.20 -15.94
N THR A 20 -30.34 -36.39 -15.52
CA THR A 20 -29.60 -37.59 -15.14
C THR A 20 -29.01 -38.29 -16.37
N GLY A 21 -27.71 -38.60 -16.31
CA GLY A 21 -27.02 -39.46 -17.28
C GLY A 21 -26.10 -40.41 -16.53
N SER A 22 -26.63 -41.59 -16.19
CA SER A 22 -25.87 -42.71 -15.62
C SER A 22 -25.28 -43.56 -16.74
N SER A 23 -23.96 -43.77 -16.69
CA SER A 23 -23.30 -44.89 -17.36
C SER A 23 -22.25 -45.48 -16.43
N GLU A 24 -22.46 -46.76 -16.14
CA GLU A 24 -21.70 -47.69 -15.31
C GLU A 24 -20.27 -47.98 -15.81
N PRO A 25 -19.44 -48.72 -15.03
CA PRO A 25 -18.03 -48.41 -14.84
C PRO A 25 -17.09 -49.30 -15.65
N ALA A 26 -15.97 -48.74 -16.10
CA ALA A 26 -14.79 -49.51 -16.46
C ALA A 26 -13.91 -49.66 -15.21
N THR A 27 -13.77 -50.90 -14.75
CA THR A 27 -12.87 -51.31 -13.66
C THR A 27 -11.42 -51.04 -14.06
N ALA A 28 -10.86 -49.95 -13.54
CA ALA A 28 -9.43 -49.68 -13.58
C ALA A 28 -8.81 -50.01 -12.21
N THR A 29 -7.85 -50.92 -12.24
CA THR A 29 -6.99 -51.39 -11.16
C THR A 29 -6.46 -50.22 -10.31
N PRO A 30 -6.52 -50.28 -8.96
CA PRO A 30 -5.88 -49.28 -8.13
C PRO A 30 -4.36 -49.45 -8.23
N ALA A 31 -3.70 -48.51 -8.92
CA ALA A 31 -2.27 -48.31 -8.78
C ALA A 31 -2.03 -47.76 -7.37
N THR A 32 -1.36 -48.58 -6.55
CA THR A 32 -0.89 -48.23 -5.21
C THR A 32 -0.09 -46.94 -5.27
N SER A 33 -0.73 -45.82 -4.95
CA SER A 33 -0.06 -44.54 -4.76
C SER A 33 0.82 -44.67 -3.53
N GLY A 34 2.13 -44.82 -3.76
CA GLY A 34 3.12 -44.75 -2.70
C GLY A 34 2.90 -43.46 -1.92
N ALA A 35 2.74 -43.60 -0.60
CA ALA A 35 2.62 -42.46 0.30
C ALA A 35 3.77 -41.49 0.01
N PRO A 36 3.49 -40.18 -0.22
CA PRO A 36 4.55 -39.21 -0.40
C PRO A 36 5.44 -39.27 0.83
N ALA A 37 6.75 -39.47 0.60
CA ALA A 37 7.74 -39.45 1.66
C ALA A 37 7.53 -38.18 2.51
N PRO A 38 7.67 -38.26 3.85
CA PRO A 38 7.58 -37.08 4.70
C PRO A 38 8.54 -36.04 4.13
N ARG A 39 8.00 -34.89 3.72
CA ARG A 39 8.83 -33.75 3.30
C ARG A 39 9.72 -33.45 4.49
N SER A 40 11.02 -33.69 4.34
CA SER A 40 12.00 -33.29 5.33
C SER A 40 11.74 -31.82 5.66
N PRO A 41 11.75 -31.41 6.94
CA PRO A 41 11.58 -30.01 7.29
C PRO A 41 12.64 -29.23 6.50
N SER A 42 12.16 -28.30 5.67
CA SER A 42 13.00 -27.33 4.97
C SER A 42 13.97 -26.77 5.99
N GLN A 43 15.26 -27.10 5.86
CA GLN A 43 16.30 -26.53 6.71
C GLN A 43 16.09 -25.02 6.76
N SER A 44 16.02 -24.47 7.98
CA SER A 44 15.94 -23.03 8.20
C SER A 44 17.07 -22.38 7.40
N PRO A 45 16.76 -21.45 6.48
CA PRO A 45 17.79 -20.81 5.66
C PRO A 45 18.83 -20.18 6.58
N ASN A 46 20.11 -20.47 6.33
CA ASN A 46 21.22 -19.84 7.04
C ASN A 46 21.03 -18.33 7.00
N VAL A 47 20.73 -17.78 8.17
CA VAL A 47 20.46 -16.36 8.35
C VAL A 47 21.76 -15.61 8.04
N SER A 48 21.66 -14.60 7.17
CA SER A 48 22.83 -13.98 6.53
C SER A 48 23.25 -12.68 7.22
N ALA A 49 24.46 -12.19 6.95
CA ALA A 49 24.89 -10.86 7.38
C ALA A 49 23.91 -9.75 6.92
N ALA A 50 23.18 -9.96 5.83
CA ALA A 50 22.15 -9.04 5.36
C ALA A 50 20.95 -8.95 6.31
N ASP A 51 20.60 -10.04 7.01
CA ASP A 51 19.49 -10.06 7.97
C ASP A 51 19.81 -9.25 9.21
N LEU A 52 21.02 -9.40 9.73
CA LEU A 52 21.51 -8.57 10.83
C LEU A 52 21.60 -7.09 10.41
N ALA A 53 21.96 -6.78 9.16
CA ALA A 53 21.95 -5.39 8.68
C ALA A 53 20.54 -4.79 8.67
N ILE A 54 19.52 -5.54 8.23
CA ILE A 54 18.11 -5.11 8.27
C ILE A 54 17.67 -4.91 9.72
N ALA A 55 17.94 -5.86 10.61
CA ALA A 55 17.57 -5.78 12.02
C ALA A 55 18.23 -4.59 12.72
N ASN A 56 19.52 -4.33 12.46
CA ASN A 56 20.22 -3.16 13.01
C ASN A 56 19.56 -1.84 12.59
N ARG A 57 19.14 -1.71 11.33
CA ARG A 57 18.42 -0.53 10.85
C ARG A 57 17.05 -0.37 11.53
N LEU A 58 16.35 -1.48 11.76
CA LEU A 58 15.07 -1.51 12.46
C LEU A 58 15.20 -1.07 13.93
N TYR A 59 16.24 -1.51 14.64
CA TYR A 59 16.46 -1.11 16.03
C TYR A 59 16.86 0.37 16.16
N ARG A 60 17.74 0.87 15.27
CA ARG A 60 18.21 2.26 15.32
C ARG A 60 17.16 3.26 14.88
N GLY A 61 16.37 2.92 13.87
CA GLY A 61 15.31 3.78 13.33
C GLY A 61 15.80 5.03 12.56
N ASP A 62 17.10 5.18 12.33
CA ASP A 62 17.73 6.34 11.68
C ASP A 62 17.82 6.22 10.16
N GLN A 63 18.07 5.03 9.62
CA GLN A 63 18.14 4.77 8.17
C GLN A 63 17.01 3.84 7.70
N ARG A 64 15.84 4.41 7.41
CA ARG A 64 14.63 3.62 7.06
C ARG A 64 14.55 3.22 5.59
N THR A 65 15.28 3.87 4.70
CA THR A 65 15.32 3.55 3.26
C THR A 65 16.78 3.38 2.79
N PRO A 66 17.03 2.58 1.73
CA PRO A 66 18.36 2.49 1.14
C PRO A 66 18.71 3.76 0.36
N ASP A 67 19.99 3.94 0.05
CA ASP A 67 20.45 5.04 -0.78
C ASP A 67 19.79 5.00 -2.17
N GLY A 68 19.42 6.17 -2.69
CA GLY A 68 18.74 6.31 -3.97
C GLY A 68 17.24 6.06 -3.95
N PHE A 69 16.68 5.55 -2.85
CA PHE A 69 15.22 5.44 -2.69
C PHE A 69 14.60 6.83 -2.57
N PHE A 70 13.52 7.07 -3.30
CA PHE A 70 12.83 8.36 -3.30
C PHE A 70 12.20 8.63 -1.92
N VAL A 71 12.71 9.65 -1.24
CA VAL A 71 12.13 10.23 -0.03
C VAL A 71 11.93 11.71 -0.26
N GLU A 72 10.72 12.19 -0.04
CA GLU A 72 10.45 13.60 -0.19
C GLU A 72 11.09 14.41 0.94
N ALA A 73 11.81 15.47 0.55
CA ALA A 73 12.41 16.37 1.51
C ALA A 73 11.35 17.17 2.29
N ARG A 74 11.60 17.36 3.58
CA ARG A 74 10.83 18.30 4.40
C ARG A 74 11.07 19.73 3.88
N PRO A 75 10.02 20.57 3.74
CA PRO A 75 10.19 21.98 3.41
C PRO A 75 11.10 22.70 4.41
N ALA A 76 12.15 23.37 3.93
CA ALA A 76 13.20 23.95 4.77
C ALA A 76 12.73 25.11 5.67
N ASN A 77 11.65 25.78 5.28
CA ASN A 77 11.11 26.96 5.96
C ASN A 77 10.01 26.64 6.99
N VAL A 78 9.70 25.37 7.25
CA VAL A 78 8.64 24.98 8.18
C VAL A 78 9.24 24.42 9.46
N VAL A 79 9.11 25.17 10.55
CA VAL A 79 9.62 24.79 11.88
C VAL A 79 8.69 23.83 12.62
N GLY A 80 7.38 23.93 12.42
CA GLY A 80 6.38 23.07 13.08
C GLY A 80 6.14 21.75 12.36
N LEU A 81 5.02 21.10 12.68
CA LEU A 81 4.63 19.83 12.06
C LEU A 81 4.37 20.00 10.56
N VAL A 82 4.89 19.09 9.74
CA VAL A 82 4.50 18.96 8.33
C VAL A 82 3.70 17.68 8.18
N SER A 83 2.44 17.79 7.77
CA SER A 83 1.59 16.64 7.43
C SER A 83 1.27 16.68 5.95
N THR A 84 1.49 15.57 5.26
CA THR A 84 1.23 15.47 3.81
C THR A 84 0.31 14.29 3.58
N ARG A 85 -0.80 14.51 2.89
CA ARG A 85 -1.74 13.44 2.55
C ARG A 85 -2.34 13.67 1.17
N HIS A 86 -2.65 12.58 0.50
CA HIS A 86 -3.58 12.62 -0.62
C HIS A 86 -5.01 12.68 -0.11
N LEU A 87 -5.82 13.57 -0.67
CA LEU A 87 -7.25 13.58 -0.43
C LEU A 87 -7.85 12.33 -1.06
N ARG A 88 -8.78 11.72 -0.33
CA ARG A 88 -9.47 10.48 -0.71
C ARG A 88 -10.95 10.74 -0.93
N SER A 89 -11.65 9.81 -1.58
CA SER A 89 -13.12 9.83 -1.69
C SER A 89 -13.81 10.08 -0.35
N SER A 90 -13.34 9.46 0.74
CA SER A 90 -13.88 9.65 2.09
C SER A 90 -13.66 11.05 2.69
N ASP A 91 -12.73 11.84 2.14
CA ASP A 91 -12.47 13.22 2.59
C ASP A 91 -13.49 14.23 2.04
N ILE A 92 -14.27 13.83 1.02
CA ILE A 92 -15.28 14.66 0.35
C ILE A 92 -16.68 14.03 0.34
N ASP A 93 -16.78 12.73 0.67
CA ASP A 93 -18.03 12.01 0.87
C ASP A 93 -17.87 11.04 2.05
N SER A 94 -18.50 11.35 3.18
CA SER A 94 -18.46 10.52 4.39
C SER A 94 -19.13 9.15 4.22
N ASN A 95 -19.91 8.95 3.16
CA ASN A 95 -20.57 7.68 2.84
C ASN A 95 -19.80 6.84 1.81
N ALA A 96 -18.61 7.28 1.38
CA ALA A 96 -17.80 6.56 0.42
C ALA A 96 -17.48 5.12 0.91
N THR A 97 -18.00 4.11 0.20
CA THR A 97 -17.82 2.70 0.54
C THR A 97 -16.44 2.16 0.16
N THR A 98 -15.82 2.76 -0.85
CA THR A 98 -14.45 2.49 -1.32
C THR A 98 -13.61 3.74 -1.11
N GLN A 99 -12.41 3.58 -0.56
CA GLN A 99 -11.48 4.70 -0.37
C GLN A 99 -10.42 4.68 -1.46
N TYR A 100 -10.43 5.66 -2.35
CA TYR A 100 -9.37 5.86 -3.34
C TYR A 100 -8.85 7.29 -3.26
N GLU A 101 -7.61 7.50 -3.69
CA GLU A 101 -7.02 8.83 -3.79
C GLU A 101 -7.63 9.59 -4.98
N LEU A 102 -8.06 10.82 -4.75
CA LEU A 102 -8.74 11.63 -5.76
C LEU A 102 -7.75 12.06 -6.85
N CYS A 103 -8.24 12.14 -8.08
CA CYS A 103 -7.55 12.79 -9.18
C CYS A 103 -8.46 13.81 -9.88
N THR A 104 -7.86 14.87 -10.42
CA THR A 104 -8.48 15.82 -11.36
C THR A 104 -7.40 16.49 -12.20
N ASN A 105 -7.73 16.98 -13.40
CA ASN A 105 -6.84 17.85 -14.16
C ASN A 105 -7.15 19.34 -13.96
N ASP A 106 -8.17 19.67 -13.16
CA ASP A 106 -8.59 21.04 -12.83
C ASP A 106 -8.12 21.41 -11.42
N SER A 107 -7.35 22.50 -11.30
CA SER A 107 -6.90 22.98 -9.99
C SER A 107 -8.06 23.49 -9.12
N ALA A 108 -9.14 23.97 -9.74
CA ALA A 108 -10.32 24.44 -9.00
C ALA A 108 -10.98 23.30 -8.22
N ASP A 109 -11.12 22.11 -8.83
CA ASP A 109 -11.64 20.91 -8.17
C ASP A 109 -10.75 20.51 -6.98
N ALA A 110 -9.42 20.49 -7.19
CA ALA A 110 -8.48 20.13 -6.13
C ALA A 110 -8.56 21.10 -4.91
N ILE A 111 -8.73 22.39 -5.18
CA ILE A 111 -8.94 23.41 -4.14
C ILE A 111 -10.28 23.18 -3.43
N ALA A 112 -11.36 22.94 -4.18
CA ALA A 112 -12.69 22.71 -3.62
C ALA A 112 -12.76 21.47 -2.72
N TRP A 113 -12.09 20.38 -3.10
CA TRP A 113 -11.96 19.19 -2.26
C TRP A 113 -11.13 19.45 -1.00
N SER A 114 -10.02 20.18 -1.14
CA SER A 114 -9.21 20.61 0.01
C SER A 114 -10.00 21.49 0.99
N GLU A 115 -10.87 22.35 0.47
CA GLU A 115 -11.76 23.22 1.27
C GLU A 115 -12.83 22.43 2.01
N THR A 116 -13.50 21.52 1.31
CA THR A 116 -14.49 20.60 1.91
C THR A 116 -13.86 19.86 3.09
N ASN A 117 -12.66 19.31 2.89
CA ASN A 117 -11.94 18.61 3.93
C ASN A 117 -11.51 19.54 5.09
N ALA A 118 -11.06 20.76 4.82
CA ALA A 118 -10.68 21.73 5.85
C ALA A 118 -11.87 22.13 6.75
N VAL A 119 -13.07 22.23 6.19
CA VAL A 119 -14.30 22.50 6.94
C VAL A 119 -14.68 21.31 7.84
N TRP A 120 -14.41 20.07 7.41
CA TRP A 120 -14.80 18.86 8.14
C TRP A 120 -13.86 18.46 9.29
N ASN A 121 -12.59 18.88 9.27
CA ASN A 121 -11.57 18.42 10.24
C ASN A 121 -11.68 19.03 11.66
N GLY A 122 -12.82 19.61 12.05
CA GLY A 122 -13.10 20.15 13.38
C GLY A 122 -12.32 21.43 13.75
N GLN A 123 -11.13 21.62 13.16
CA GLN A 123 -10.36 22.86 13.19
C GLN A 123 -10.05 23.29 11.76
N TYR A 124 -10.51 24.49 11.41
CA TYR A 124 -10.27 25.05 10.09
C TYR A 124 -8.78 25.37 9.90
N SER A 125 -8.29 25.12 8.69
CA SER A 125 -6.93 25.45 8.27
C SER A 125 -6.97 26.37 7.05
N ASP A 126 -6.31 27.52 7.16
CA ASP A 126 -6.32 28.56 6.14
C ASP A 126 -5.44 28.14 4.95
N LEU A 127 -5.97 28.27 3.73
CA LEU A 127 -5.19 28.08 2.51
C LEU A 127 -4.16 29.21 2.38
N VAL A 128 -2.89 28.85 2.23
CA VAL A 128 -1.77 29.81 2.13
C VAL A 128 -1.04 29.78 0.80
N LEU A 129 -1.03 28.62 0.12
CA LEU A 129 -0.34 28.44 -1.15
C LEU A 129 -0.99 27.28 -1.93
N ILE A 130 -0.91 27.36 -3.25
CA ILE A 130 -1.19 26.23 -4.13
C ILE A 130 0.05 26.06 -5.01
N ASP A 131 0.56 24.83 -5.05
CA ASP A 131 1.63 24.41 -5.92
C ASP A 131 1.15 23.27 -6.81
N SER A 132 1.84 23.00 -7.91
CA SER A 132 1.56 21.84 -8.73
C SER A 132 2.78 21.37 -9.50
N ASN A 133 2.84 20.07 -9.75
CA ASN A 133 3.79 19.49 -10.68
C ASN A 133 3.05 18.52 -11.62
N GLU A 134 3.80 17.74 -12.39
CA GLU A 134 3.25 16.74 -13.30
C GLU A 134 2.37 15.67 -12.60
N ARG A 135 2.60 15.41 -11.30
CA ARG A 135 1.97 14.33 -10.54
C ARG A 135 0.68 14.77 -9.85
N TYR A 136 0.67 15.96 -9.26
CA TYR A 136 -0.43 16.40 -8.40
C TYR A 136 -0.55 17.93 -8.31
N PHE A 137 -1.72 18.36 -7.85
CA PHE A 137 -1.93 19.65 -7.20
C PHE A 137 -1.66 19.51 -5.70
N GLU A 138 -0.97 20.48 -5.12
CA GLU A 138 -0.69 20.54 -3.69
C GLU A 138 -1.24 21.83 -3.09
N VAL A 139 -2.23 21.71 -2.21
CA VAL A 139 -2.82 22.83 -1.47
C VAL A 139 -2.20 22.88 -0.08
N HIS A 140 -1.51 23.96 0.20
CA HIS A 140 -0.86 24.22 1.49
C HIS A 140 -1.84 24.93 2.40
N ARG A 141 -2.02 24.40 3.61
CA ARG A 141 -2.88 24.97 4.63
C ARG A 141 -2.17 25.10 5.98
N VAL A 142 -2.51 26.14 6.72
CA VAL A 142 -1.99 26.40 8.06
C VAL A 142 -3.17 26.34 9.06
N PRO A 143 -3.15 25.43 10.05
CA PRO A 143 -4.18 25.37 11.08
C PRO A 143 -4.25 26.67 11.88
N ARG A 144 -5.46 27.21 12.11
CA ARG A 144 -5.60 28.43 12.94
C ARG A 144 -5.16 28.25 14.38
N ALA A 145 -5.22 27.02 14.89
CA ALA A 145 -4.78 26.67 16.23
C ALA A 145 -3.26 26.50 16.36
N ASP A 146 -2.54 26.31 15.25
CA ASP A 146 -1.09 26.16 15.21
C ASP A 146 -0.54 26.74 13.91
N VAL A 147 -0.14 28.01 13.97
CA VAL A 147 0.40 28.75 12.82
C VAL A 147 1.81 28.30 12.42
N THR A 148 2.42 27.39 13.17
CA THR A 148 3.73 26.82 12.85
C THR A 148 3.63 25.53 12.03
N ALA A 149 2.47 24.89 12.03
CA ALA A 149 2.20 23.66 11.29
C ALA A 149 1.83 23.95 9.83
N LEU A 150 2.20 23.00 8.95
CA LEU A 150 1.84 22.99 7.54
C LEU A 150 1.14 21.67 7.19
N LEU A 151 -0.08 21.78 6.68
CA LEU A 151 -0.82 20.68 6.08
C LEU A 151 -0.70 20.79 4.55
N ARG A 152 -0.30 19.71 3.89
CA ARG A 152 -0.19 19.60 2.44
C ARG A 152 -1.23 18.60 1.96
N HIS A 153 -2.31 19.12 1.36
CA HIS A 153 -3.35 18.32 0.74
C HIS A 153 -3.00 18.10 -0.74
N ARG A 154 -2.84 16.85 -1.15
CA ARG A 154 -2.53 16.49 -2.53
C ARG A 154 -3.70 15.86 -3.24
N VAL A 155 -3.84 16.20 -4.51
CA VAL A 155 -4.80 15.59 -5.43
C VAL A 155 -4.04 15.23 -6.68
N PHE A 156 -4.08 13.96 -7.09
CA PHE A 156 -3.35 13.54 -8.28
C PHE A 156 -3.87 14.27 -9.53
N ARG A 157 -3.00 14.49 -10.50
CA ARG A 157 -3.45 14.80 -11.85
C ARG A 157 -3.96 13.51 -12.48
N CYS A 158 -5.20 13.49 -12.99
CA CYS A 158 -5.69 12.29 -13.69
C CYS A 158 -4.86 11.99 -14.94
N SER A 159 -4.21 13.00 -15.53
CA SER A 159 -3.23 12.79 -16.61
C SER A 159 -1.94 12.10 -16.17
N TYR A 160 -1.73 11.92 -14.87
CA TYR A 160 -0.60 11.18 -14.31
C TYR A 160 -1.06 9.85 -13.69
N LEU A 161 -2.02 9.89 -12.77
CA LEU A 161 -2.47 8.69 -12.05
C LEU A 161 -3.96 8.81 -11.70
N ASP A 162 -4.74 7.83 -12.15
CA ASP A 162 -6.13 7.63 -11.74
C ASP A 162 -6.21 6.43 -10.79
N ARG A 163 -6.65 6.65 -9.54
CA ARG A 163 -6.72 5.62 -8.50
C ARG A 163 -8.14 5.09 -8.28
N SER A 164 -9.11 5.52 -9.07
CA SER A 164 -10.54 5.20 -8.89
C SER A 164 -10.87 3.69 -8.94
N SER A 165 -10.00 2.88 -9.55
CA SER A 165 -10.14 1.42 -9.63
C SER A 165 -9.58 0.66 -8.42
N GLY A 166 -8.92 1.33 -7.47
CA GLY A 166 -8.32 0.72 -6.29
C GLY A 166 -9.04 1.05 -4.99
N ASP A 167 -8.87 0.21 -3.96
CA ASP A 167 -9.20 0.55 -2.58
C ASP A 167 -7.90 0.69 -1.77
N ALA A 168 -7.61 1.90 -1.32
CA ALA A 168 -6.43 2.25 -0.54
C ALA A 168 -6.38 1.54 0.81
N ARG A 169 -7.48 0.94 1.29
CA ARG A 169 -7.50 0.13 2.53
C ARG A 169 -7.06 -1.30 2.33
N LEU A 170 -7.07 -1.82 1.10
CA LEU A 170 -6.71 -3.19 0.80
C LEU A 170 -5.21 -3.27 0.52
N GLU A 171 -4.51 -4.25 1.05
CA GLU A 171 -3.06 -4.40 0.78
C GLU A 171 -2.78 -4.87 -0.65
N GLN A 172 -3.77 -5.48 -1.29
CA GLN A 172 -3.69 -6.09 -2.61
C GLN A 172 -4.88 -5.73 -3.51
N GLY A 173 -4.68 -5.82 -4.82
CA GLY A 173 -5.70 -5.59 -5.85
C GLY A 173 -5.35 -4.43 -6.79
N GLY A 174 -6.38 -3.87 -7.43
CA GLY A 174 -6.25 -2.75 -8.35
C GLY A 174 -5.55 -1.56 -7.70
N ALA A 175 -4.55 -1.02 -8.39
CA ALA A 175 -3.74 0.10 -7.93
C ALA A 175 -3.85 1.33 -8.85
N GLY A 176 -4.92 1.43 -9.62
CA GLY A 176 -5.16 2.56 -10.50
C GLY A 176 -4.63 2.36 -11.92
N VAL A 177 -4.53 3.45 -12.66
CA VAL A 177 -4.02 3.53 -14.02
C VAL A 177 -2.97 4.65 -14.06
N LEU A 178 -1.74 4.28 -14.41
CA LEU A 178 -0.62 5.20 -14.60
C LEU A 178 -0.60 5.69 -16.04
N HIS A 179 -0.73 6.99 -16.21
CA HIS A 179 -0.73 7.69 -17.50
C HIS A 179 0.62 8.35 -17.81
N ALA A 180 1.66 8.07 -17.01
CA ALA A 180 3.01 8.58 -17.24
C ALA A 180 3.54 8.17 -18.62
N GLN A 181 4.27 9.09 -19.27
CA GLN A 181 4.88 8.87 -20.58
C GLN A 181 6.36 9.29 -20.54
N PRO A 182 7.32 8.38 -20.80
CA PRO A 182 7.11 6.96 -21.15
C PRO A 182 6.62 6.12 -19.96
N LEU A 183 5.86 5.06 -20.25
CA LEU A 183 5.50 4.05 -19.25
C LEU A 183 6.59 2.97 -19.21
N ASP A 184 7.60 3.20 -18.36
CA ASP A 184 8.77 2.34 -18.21
C ASP A 184 9.02 1.95 -16.73
N SER A 185 10.06 1.15 -16.50
CA SER A 185 10.42 0.70 -15.14
C SER A 185 10.76 1.85 -14.19
N ALA A 186 11.27 2.97 -14.70
CA ALA A 186 11.58 4.14 -13.90
C ALA A 186 10.30 4.86 -13.46
N ALA A 187 9.29 4.92 -14.33
CA ALA A 187 7.98 5.49 -14.01
C ALA A 187 7.28 4.68 -12.90
N VAL A 188 7.26 3.35 -13.00
CA VAL A 188 6.65 2.46 -11.99
C VAL A 188 7.44 2.50 -10.67
N GLN A 189 8.78 2.50 -10.73
CA GLN A 189 9.62 2.69 -9.55
C GLN A 189 9.31 4.02 -8.85
N SER A 190 9.36 5.14 -9.59
CA SER A 190 9.11 6.47 -9.03
C SER A 190 7.75 6.55 -8.36
N LEU A 191 6.72 5.96 -8.98
CA LEU A 191 5.39 5.88 -8.40
C LEU A 191 5.35 5.03 -7.14
N ALA A 192 5.90 3.81 -7.16
CA ALA A 192 5.84 2.90 -6.03
C ALA A 192 6.58 3.47 -4.80
N GLU A 193 7.76 4.04 -4.99
CA GLU A 193 8.53 4.68 -3.92
C GLU A 193 7.86 5.95 -3.40
N TYR A 194 7.19 6.72 -4.27
CA TYR A 194 6.35 7.84 -3.87
C TYR A 194 5.16 7.38 -3.01
N LEU A 195 4.40 6.38 -3.48
CA LEU A 195 3.22 5.87 -2.79
C LEU A 195 3.59 5.24 -1.44
N TRP A 196 4.75 4.60 -1.32
CA TRP A 196 5.24 4.02 -0.07
C TRP A 196 5.19 5.01 1.09
N GLN A 197 5.52 6.28 0.85
CA GLN A 197 5.56 7.33 1.87
C GLN A 197 4.19 7.61 2.49
N PHE A 198 3.10 7.23 1.82
CA PHE A 198 1.70 7.41 2.25
C PHE A 198 1.06 6.12 2.76
N THR A 199 1.85 5.04 2.91
CA THR A 199 1.38 3.77 3.47
C THR A 199 1.55 3.74 4.99
N SER A 200 0.85 2.80 5.64
CA SER A 200 1.12 2.44 7.03
C SER A 200 2.55 1.90 7.22
N TYR A 201 3.22 1.39 6.18
CA TYR A 201 4.60 0.90 6.24
C TYR A 201 5.62 2.03 6.41
N ASN A 202 5.24 3.29 6.26
CA ASN A 202 6.11 4.41 6.56
C ASN A 202 6.11 4.78 8.07
N ASN A 203 6.41 3.81 8.96
CA ASN A 203 6.52 4.03 10.41
C ASN A 203 7.79 3.41 11.03
N SER A 204 8.09 3.71 12.30
CA SER A 204 9.31 3.29 13.00
C SER A 204 9.58 1.78 13.05
N ASN A 205 8.56 0.95 12.88
CA ASN A 205 8.70 -0.52 12.89
C ASN A 205 9.07 -1.10 11.52
N TYR A 206 9.19 -0.26 10.49
CA TYR A 206 9.41 -0.70 9.11
C TYR A 206 10.64 -0.04 8.50
N VAL A 207 11.36 -0.83 7.71
CA VAL A 207 12.44 -0.36 6.83
C VAL A 207 12.23 -0.91 5.41
N VAL A 208 12.71 -0.16 4.41
CA VAL A 208 12.92 -0.68 3.06
C VAL A 208 14.30 -1.32 3.03
N ALA A 209 14.35 -2.64 2.82
CA ALA A 209 15.57 -3.41 2.68
C ALA A 209 16.18 -3.27 1.28
N SER A 210 15.33 -3.29 0.24
CA SER A 210 15.72 -3.12 -1.16
C SER A 210 14.54 -2.65 -2.01
N SER A 211 14.84 -2.07 -3.16
CA SER A 211 13.87 -1.62 -4.17
C SER A 211 14.37 -2.14 -5.52
N VAL A 212 13.60 -2.98 -6.21
CA VAL A 212 14.06 -3.66 -7.45
C VAL A 212 12.97 -3.61 -8.50
N ALA A 213 13.33 -3.13 -9.69
CA ALA A 213 12.49 -3.24 -10.88
C ALA A 213 12.83 -4.48 -11.69
N SER A 214 11.82 -5.07 -12.31
CA SER A 214 11.95 -6.07 -13.36
C SER A 214 10.97 -5.75 -14.48
N SER A 215 11.24 -6.24 -15.68
CA SER A 215 10.35 -6.03 -16.83
C SER A 215 10.34 -7.25 -17.73
N THR A 216 9.18 -7.52 -18.30
CA THR A 216 8.98 -8.53 -19.34
C THR A 216 8.20 -7.90 -20.50
N SER A 217 7.90 -8.68 -21.54
CA SER A 217 7.10 -8.16 -22.65
C SER A 217 5.67 -7.90 -22.18
N GLY A 218 5.27 -6.64 -22.11
CA GLY A 218 3.91 -6.21 -21.75
C GLY A 218 3.71 -5.85 -20.28
N GLU A 219 4.69 -6.14 -19.41
CA GLU A 219 4.55 -5.95 -17.96
C GLU A 219 5.84 -5.40 -17.33
N ILE A 220 5.68 -4.42 -16.45
CA ILE A 220 6.73 -3.86 -15.60
C ILE A 220 6.37 -4.18 -14.17
N SER A 221 7.30 -4.75 -13.41
CA SER A 221 7.11 -5.04 -12.00
C SER A 221 8.13 -4.28 -11.15
N HIS A 222 7.69 -3.71 -10.05
CA HIS A 222 8.54 -3.06 -9.08
C HIS A 222 8.26 -3.57 -7.67
N ALA A 223 9.26 -4.16 -7.04
CA ALA A 223 9.18 -4.76 -5.71
C ALA A 223 9.98 -3.93 -4.69
N ILE A 224 9.27 -3.44 -3.67
CA ILE A 224 9.86 -2.83 -2.48
C ILE A 224 9.88 -3.88 -1.38
N ARG A 225 11.08 -4.34 -1.01
CA ARG A 225 11.24 -5.30 0.09
C ARG A 225 11.17 -4.58 1.43
N LEU A 226 10.17 -4.92 2.21
CA LEU A 226 9.91 -4.38 3.53
C LEU A 226 10.44 -5.33 4.60
N GLY A 227 11.11 -4.78 5.61
CA GLY A 227 11.37 -5.45 6.89
C GLY A 227 10.51 -4.82 7.98
N GLU A 228 9.74 -5.64 8.70
CA GLU A 228 8.92 -5.25 9.83
C GLU A 228 9.51 -5.82 11.13
N LEU A 229 9.68 -4.99 12.16
CA LEU A 229 10.07 -5.42 13.50
C LEU A 229 8.82 -5.60 14.37
N ILE A 230 8.58 -6.85 14.78
CA ILE A 230 7.52 -7.23 15.72
C ILE A 230 8.18 -7.49 17.08
N ARG A 231 7.89 -6.61 18.05
CA ARG A 231 8.47 -6.70 19.38
C ARG A 231 7.93 -7.92 20.14
N GLY A 232 8.83 -8.74 20.63
CA GLY A 232 8.52 -9.88 21.50
C GLY A 232 8.17 -9.45 22.92
N PRO A 233 7.78 -10.39 23.80
CA PRO A 233 7.61 -10.12 25.22
C PRO A 233 8.95 -9.65 25.84
N ASN A 234 8.88 -8.81 26.88
CA ASN A 234 10.06 -8.24 27.54
C ASN A 234 11.13 -9.31 27.85
N VAL A 235 12.39 -9.03 27.48
CA VAL A 235 13.59 -9.91 27.62
C VAL A 235 13.66 -11.08 26.62
N GLY A 236 12.66 -11.24 25.74
CA GLY A 236 12.62 -12.25 24.68
C GLY A 236 13.20 -11.77 23.34
N CYS A 237 13.07 -12.64 22.34
CA CYS A 237 13.42 -12.33 20.96
C CYS A 237 12.30 -11.57 20.27
N ASP A 238 12.66 -10.55 19.52
CA ASP A 238 11.81 -9.91 18.53
C ASP A 238 11.77 -10.76 17.25
N THR A 239 10.77 -10.52 16.40
CA THR A 239 10.67 -11.15 15.08
C THR A 239 10.81 -10.08 14.00
N VAL A 240 11.69 -10.31 13.04
CA VAL A 240 11.73 -9.54 11.80
C VAL A 240 10.99 -10.31 10.72
N ARG A 241 9.96 -9.69 10.15
CA ARG A 241 9.21 -10.22 9.00
C ARG A 241 9.66 -9.51 7.73
N LEU A 242 10.01 -10.27 6.71
CA LEU A 242 10.28 -9.77 5.37
C LEU A 242 9.09 -10.02 4.47
N SER A 243 8.71 -8.99 3.71
CA SER A 243 7.67 -9.06 2.68
C SER A 243 8.05 -8.23 1.46
N ASP A 244 7.56 -8.59 0.29
CA ASP A 244 7.68 -7.76 -0.91
C ASP A 244 6.34 -7.05 -1.17
N TRP A 245 6.41 -5.72 -1.25
CA TRP A 245 5.31 -4.88 -1.69
C TRP A 245 5.49 -4.59 -3.17
N ILE A 246 4.71 -5.28 -4.01
CA ILE A 246 4.91 -5.36 -5.45
C ILE A 246 3.87 -4.52 -6.16
N HIS A 247 4.31 -3.73 -7.16
CA HIS A 247 3.45 -3.07 -8.13
C HIS A 247 3.74 -3.61 -9.52
N ASP A 248 2.72 -4.14 -10.17
CA ASP A 248 2.79 -4.63 -11.54
C ASP A 248 1.99 -3.69 -12.44
N GLY A 249 2.62 -3.21 -13.51
CA GLY A 249 2.05 -2.28 -14.48
C GLY A 249 2.00 -2.87 -15.87
N ASP A 250 0.81 -2.87 -16.48
CA ASP A 250 0.62 -3.23 -17.88
C ASP A 250 1.12 -2.09 -18.78
N THR A 251 2.07 -2.37 -19.67
CA THR A 251 2.74 -1.34 -20.48
C THR A 251 1.89 -0.76 -21.60
N THR A 252 0.75 -1.38 -21.90
CA THR A 252 -0.16 -0.95 -22.97
C THR A 252 -1.26 -0.06 -22.42
N THR A 253 -1.80 -0.40 -21.25
CA THR A 253 -2.98 0.23 -20.65
C THR A 253 -2.62 1.16 -19.50
N GLY A 254 -1.45 0.99 -18.88
CA GLY A 254 -1.08 1.67 -17.64
C GLY A 254 -1.77 1.10 -16.40
N ALA A 255 -2.58 0.05 -16.53
CA ALA A 255 -3.27 -0.55 -15.39
C ALA A 255 -2.25 -1.09 -14.39
N LEU A 256 -2.44 -0.74 -13.12
CA LEU A 256 -1.59 -1.15 -12.01
C LEU A 256 -2.30 -2.19 -11.15
N GLN A 257 -1.56 -3.21 -10.74
CA GLN A 257 -1.91 -4.13 -9.67
C GLN A 257 -0.91 -3.99 -8.52
N ARG A 258 -1.37 -4.31 -7.32
CA ARG A 258 -0.53 -4.32 -6.12
C ARG A 258 -0.72 -5.61 -5.34
N SER A 259 0.35 -6.07 -4.72
CA SER A 259 0.31 -7.20 -3.81
C SER A 259 1.32 -7.03 -2.66
N LEU A 260 1.07 -7.74 -1.56
CA LEU A 260 2.02 -7.90 -0.46
C LEU A 260 2.32 -9.39 -0.30
N VAL A 261 3.55 -9.80 -0.60
CA VAL A 261 3.96 -11.20 -0.57
C VAL A 261 4.86 -11.44 0.64
N PRO A 262 4.42 -12.20 1.66
CA PRO A 262 5.30 -12.56 2.77
C PRO A 262 6.41 -13.49 2.28
N LEU A 263 7.65 -13.22 2.69
CA LEU A 263 8.81 -13.99 2.26
C LEU A 263 9.28 -14.95 3.36
N ARG A 264 9.67 -14.39 4.51
CA ARG A 264 10.20 -15.16 5.64
C ARG A 264 10.26 -14.33 6.91
N GLU A 265 10.47 -15.01 8.03
CA GLU A 265 10.66 -14.41 9.34
C GLU A 265 11.93 -14.96 10.00
N PHE A 266 12.59 -14.14 10.82
CA PHE A 266 13.71 -14.56 11.65
C PHE A 266 13.69 -13.86 13.01
N ALA A 267 14.23 -14.52 14.02
CA ALA A 267 14.22 -14.04 15.40
C ALA A 267 15.53 -13.29 15.70
N VAL A 268 15.40 -12.11 16.29
CA VAL A 268 16.51 -11.23 16.65
C VAL A 268 16.33 -10.68 18.06
N ARG A 269 17.41 -10.21 18.66
CA ARG A 269 17.35 -9.36 19.85
C ARG A 269 18.39 -8.27 19.74
N GLU A 270 18.18 -7.18 20.46
CA GLU A 270 19.18 -6.13 20.60
C GLU A 270 20.05 -6.40 21.82
N ASN A 271 21.37 -6.41 21.62
CA ASN A 271 22.36 -6.55 22.67
C ASN A 271 23.40 -5.43 22.51
N ALA A 272 23.46 -4.53 23.51
CA ALA A 272 24.36 -3.38 23.52
C ALA A 272 24.32 -2.51 22.23
N GLY A 273 23.12 -2.29 21.67
CA GLY A 273 22.93 -1.47 20.46
C GLY A 273 23.22 -2.19 19.14
N VAL A 274 23.41 -3.51 19.18
CA VAL A 274 23.66 -4.35 18.01
C VAL A 274 22.63 -5.48 17.96
N ALA A 275 22.05 -5.70 16.78
CA ALA A 275 21.20 -6.85 16.55
C ALA A 275 22.01 -8.15 16.56
N GLU A 276 21.53 -9.14 17.29
CA GLU A 276 22.04 -10.50 17.26
C GLU A 276 20.88 -11.48 17.02
N LEU A 277 21.20 -12.64 16.43
CA LEU A 277 20.21 -13.67 16.16
C LEU A 277 19.86 -14.39 17.45
N CYS A 278 18.59 -14.77 17.55
CA CYS A 278 18.18 -15.73 18.57
C CYS A 278 18.33 -17.16 18.05
N GLU A 279 18.93 -18.01 18.88
CA GLU A 279 18.84 -19.46 18.68
C GLU A 279 17.38 -19.88 18.89
N ARG A 280 16.84 -20.65 17.93
CA ARG A 280 15.52 -21.28 18.06
C ARG A 280 15.62 -22.61 18.77
#